data_AF-A0A2U3RI34-F1
#
_entry.id   AF-A0A2U3RI34-F1
#
_cell.length_a   1.000
_cell.length_b   1.000
_cell.length_c   1.000
_cell.angle_alpha   90.00
_cell.angle_beta   90.00
_cell.angle_gamma   90.00
#
_symmetry.space_group_name_H-M   'P 1'
#
loop_
_entity.id
_entity.type
_entity.pdbx_description
1 polymer ?
#
loop_
_entity_poly.entity_id
_entity_poly.type
_entity_poly.pdbx_seq_one_letter_code
_entity_poly.pdbx_strand_id
1 'polypeptide(L)'
;MEEYTDRVHTYAQSLYGKKISQIRMSDIQQIFNDISKEGKYAIANLLLATLRTIFNKAIKWGLIENNPTLGIEPHKMQARERRLSYDEMGRFLEVLCRETTPLIRDFALLALYTAARKSNVLEMEWDNIDFERKIWHIPKN
;
A
#
# COMPACT_ATOMS: atom_id res chain seq x y z
N MET A 1 -8.49 4.81 -0.91
CA MET A 1 -9.36 5.09 0.26
C MET A 1 -10.03 3.80 0.74
N GLU A 2 -10.53 2.98 -0.18
CA GLU A 2 -11.15 1.67 0.06
C GLU A 2 -10.29 0.69 0.90
N GLU A 3 -8.99 0.58 0.60
CA GLU A 3 -8.05 -0.28 1.35
C GLU A 3 -7.84 0.14 2.83
N TYR A 4 -8.01 1.43 3.15
CA TYR A 4 -7.91 1.91 4.53
C TYR A 4 -9.15 1.50 5.33
N THR A 5 -10.32 1.67 4.74
CA THR A 5 -11.59 1.28 5.35
C THR A 5 -11.66 -0.22 5.61
N ASP A 6 -11.21 -1.02 4.64
CA ASP A 6 -11.26 -2.48 4.74
C ASP A 6 -10.40 -3.01 5.88
N ARG A 7 -9.15 -2.55 6.01
CA ARG A 7 -8.27 -2.96 7.13
C ARG A 7 -8.82 -2.59 8.50
N VAL A 8 -9.34 -1.38 8.66
CA VAL A 8 -9.93 -0.95 9.95
C VAL A 8 -11.18 -1.79 10.23
N HIS A 9 -11.99 -2.08 9.21
CA HIS A 9 -13.15 -2.96 9.33
C HIS A 9 -12.80 -4.40 9.65
N THR A 10 -11.70 -4.95 9.14
CA THR A 10 -11.28 -6.32 9.47
C THR A 10 -10.72 -6.42 10.88
N TYR A 11 -9.80 -5.52 11.26
CA TYR A 11 -8.94 -5.74 12.41
C TYR A 11 -9.31 -4.93 13.66
N ALA A 12 -10.02 -3.80 13.50
CA ALA A 12 -10.36 -2.91 14.62
C ALA A 12 -11.80 -3.07 15.10
N GLN A 13 -12.48 -4.16 14.75
CA GLN A 13 -13.88 -4.42 15.12
C GLN A 13 -14.10 -4.40 16.63
N SER A 14 -13.12 -4.86 17.42
CA SER A 14 -13.19 -4.86 18.88
C SER A 14 -13.24 -3.45 19.50
N LEU A 15 -12.94 -2.42 18.72
CA LEU A 15 -13.08 -1.02 19.12
C LEU A 15 -14.47 -0.46 18.80
N TYR A 16 -15.27 -1.14 17.99
CA TYR A 16 -16.55 -0.64 17.52
C TYR A 16 -17.55 -0.58 18.68
N GLY A 17 -18.32 0.50 18.74
CA GLY A 17 -19.26 0.76 19.84
C GLY A 17 -18.61 1.27 21.13
N LYS A 18 -17.27 1.24 21.28
CA LYS A 18 -16.60 1.89 22.41
C LYS A 18 -16.55 3.40 22.19
N LYS A 19 -16.72 4.18 23.27
CA LYS A 19 -16.45 5.62 23.22
C LYS A 19 -14.97 5.84 22.95
N ILE A 20 -14.63 6.79 22.10
CA ILE A 20 -13.24 7.08 21.73
C ILE A 20 -12.36 7.41 22.94
N SER A 21 -12.92 8.06 23.97
CA SER A 21 -12.26 8.38 25.24
C SER A 21 -12.00 7.18 26.15
N GLN A 22 -12.65 6.03 25.87
CA GLN A 22 -12.47 4.80 26.63
C GLN A 22 -11.45 3.85 26.00
N ILE A 23 -11.02 4.10 24.75
CA ILE A 23 -10.05 3.26 24.08
C ILE A 23 -8.67 3.50 24.67
N ARG A 24 -8.03 2.43 25.16
CA ARG A 24 -6.73 2.47 25.83
C ARG A 24 -5.64 1.91 24.92
N MET A 25 -4.38 2.25 25.25
CA MET A 25 -3.22 1.67 24.58
C MET A 25 -3.22 0.14 24.60
N SER A 26 -3.70 -0.48 25.69
CA SER A 26 -3.83 -1.94 25.80
C SER A 26 -4.78 -2.54 24.75
N ASP A 27 -5.87 -1.86 24.40
CA ASP A 27 -6.78 -2.34 23.35
C ASP A 27 -6.06 -2.35 21.99
N ILE A 28 -5.32 -1.29 21.68
CA ILE A 28 -4.58 -1.18 20.41
C ILE A 28 -3.42 -2.17 20.36
N GLN A 29 -2.69 -2.32 21.47
CA GLN A 29 -1.56 -3.25 21.58
C GLN A 29 -2.02 -4.70 21.39
N GLN A 30 -3.20 -5.07 21.91
CA GLN A 30 -3.76 -6.40 21.74
C GLN A 30 -4.03 -6.69 20.25
N ILE A 31 -4.72 -5.78 19.55
CA ILE A 31 -4.98 -5.91 18.11
C ILE A 31 -3.67 -6.01 17.33
N PHE A 32 -2.70 -5.13 17.63
CA PHE A 32 -1.39 -5.14 16.99
C PHE A 32 -0.68 -6.48 17.17
N ASN A 33 -0.67 -7.01 18.39
CA ASN A 33 -0.03 -8.28 18.72
C ASN A 33 -0.73 -9.46 18.02
N ASP A 34 -2.06 -9.46 17.92
CA ASP A 34 -2.79 -10.57 17.30
C ASP A 34 -2.51 -10.67 15.80
N ILE A 35 -2.49 -9.53 15.08
CA ILE A 35 -2.05 -9.49 13.67
C ILE A 35 -0.58 -9.94 13.54
N SER A 36 0.24 -9.56 14.51
CA SER A 36 1.67 -9.90 14.51
C SER A 36 1.93 -11.39 14.73
N LYS A 37 1.09 -12.08 15.53
CA LYS A 37 1.17 -13.54 15.73
C LYS A 37 0.87 -14.31 14.45
N GLU A 38 0.08 -13.75 13.54
CA GLU A 38 -0.17 -14.31 12.22
C GLU A 38 0.98 -14.06 11.22
N GLY A 39 2.08 -13.42 11.64
CA GLY A 39 3.21 -13.04 10.78
C GLY A 39 2.92 -11.85 9.87
N LYS A 40 1.78 -11.17 10.03
CA LYS A 40 1.31 -10.06 9.18
C LYS A 40 1.87 -8.70 9.65
N TYR A 41 3.18 -8.62 9.89
CA TYR A 41 3.83 -7.44 10.49
C TYR A 41 3.61 -6.14 9.71
N ALA A 42 3.63 -6.19 8.37
CA ALA A 42 3.38 -5.02 7.54
C ALA A 42 1.95 -4.49 7.72
N ILE A 43 0.96 -5.39 7.83
CA ILE A 43 -0.44 -5.02 8.05
C ILE A 43 -0.61 -4.44 9.45
N ALA A 44 0.04 -5.02 10.47
CA ALA A 44 0.02 -4.49 11.83
C ALA A 44 0.53 -3.04 11.89
N ASN A 45 1.67 -2.76 11.23
CA ASN A 45 2.23 -1.41 11.14
C ASN A 45 1.31 -0.43 10.39
N LEU A 46 0.73 -0.86 9.27
CA LEU A 46 -0.20 -0.03 8.48
C LEU A 46 -1.47 0.31 9.27
N LEU A 47 -2.02 -0.66 10.00
CA LEU A 47 -3.16 -0.44 10.88
C LEU A 47 -2.80 0.54 12.00
N LEU A 48 -1.65 0.35 12.66
CA LEU A 48 -1.18 1.25 13.72
C LEU A 48 -1.03 2.69 13.21
N ALA A 49 -0.45 2.89 12.03
CA ALA A 49 -0.33 4.22 11.42
C ALA A 49 -1.71 4.85 11.10
N THR A 50 -2.65 4.03 10.63
CA THR A 50 -4.04 4.47 10.35
C THR A 50 -4.74 4.89 11.63
N LEU A 51 -4.70 4.06 12.67
CA LEU A 51 -5.28 4.36 13.98
C LEU A 51 -4.62 5.60 14.60
N ARG A 52 -3.29 5.72 14.51
CA ARG A 52 -2.57 6.91 15.00
C ARG A 52 -3.09 8.18 14.34
N THR A 53 -3.35 8.13 13.03
CA THR A 53 -3.94 9.26 12.28
C THR A 53 -5.36 9.59 12.75
N ILE A 54 -6.20 8.57 12.96
CA ILE A 54 -7.58 8.74 13.48
C ILE A 54 -7.57 9.40 14.86
N PHE A 55 -6.75 8.90 15.80
CA PHE A 55 -6.69 9.46 17.14
C PHE A 55 -6.04 10.85 17.19
N ASN A 56 -5.06 11.15 16.33
CA ASN A 56 -4.54 12.50 16.17
C ASN A 56 -5.63 13.47 15.69
N LYS A 57 -6.51 13.03 14.77
CA LYS A 57 -7.65 13.83 14.33
C LYS A 57 -8.65 14.06 15.47
N ALA A 58 -8.89 13.04 16.30
CA ALA A 58 -9.74 13.16 17.48
C ALA A 58 -9.21 14.17 18.51
N ILE A 59 -7.90 14.21 18.75
CA ILE A 59 -7.25 15.24 19.57
C ILE A 59 -7.47 16.63 18.96
N LYS A 60 -7.24 16.78 17.65
CA LYS A 60 -7.47 18.06 16.95
C LYS A 60 -8.92 18.56 17.07
N TRP A 61 -9.86 17.65 17.23
CA TRP A 61 -11.28 17.95 17.46
C TRP A 61 -11.66 18.10 18.95
N GLY A 62 -10.71 17.94 19.87
CA GLY A 62 -10.96 18.05 21.31
C GLY A 62 -11.78 16.89 21.90
N LEU A 63 -11.85 15.74 21.22
CA LEU A 63 -12.61 14.58 21.70
C LEU A 63 -11.86 13.78 22.78
N ILE A 64 -10.54 13.82 22.73
CA ILE A 64 -9.61 13.16 23.66
C ILE A 64 -8.36 14.02 23.81
N GLU A 65 -7.64 13.86 24.91
CA GLU A 65 -6.40 14.60 25.17
C GLU A 65 -5.15 13.86 24.70
N ASN A 66 -5.16 12.53 24.75
CA ASN A 66 -4.00 11.69 24.51
C ASN A 66 -4.29 10.64 23.43
N ASN A 67 -3.29 10.35 22.59
CA ASN A 67 -3.42 9.36 21.52
C ASN A 67 -3.03 7.97 22.07
N PRO A 68 -3.95 7.00 22.13
CA PRO A 68 -3.68 5.67 22.71
C PRO A 68 -2.69 4.83 21.89
N THR A 69 -2.27 5.30 20.71
CA THR A 69 -1.23 4.64 19.90
C THR A 69 0.20 5.10 20.25
N LEU A 70 0.34 6.16 21.05
CA LEU A 70 1.65 6.65 21.48
C LEU A 70 2.24 5.67 22.51
N GLY A 71 3.35 5.01 22.17
CA GLY A 71 3.99 3.97 22.98
C GLY A 71 4.01 2.58 22.33
N ILE A 72 3.25 2.38 21.24
CA ILE A 72 3.32 1.15 20.44
C ILE A 72 4.38 1.34 19.37
N GLU A 73 5.44 0.55 19.46
CA GLU A 73 6.54 0.56 18.51
C GLU A 73 6.21 -0.31 17.28
N PRO A 74 6.33 0.24 16.06
CA PRO A 74 6.11 -0.55 14.85
C PRO A 74 7.20 -1.60 14.67
N HIS A 75 6.86 -2.70 14.01
CA HIS A 75 7.84 -3.72 13.64
C HIS A 75 8.88 -3.15 12.69
N LYS A 76 10.15 -3.55 12.87
CA LYS A 76 11.20 -3.26 11.90
C LYS A 76 10.90 -3.99 10.60
N MET A 77 10.73 -3.24 9.52
CA MET A 77 10.47 -3.81 8.21
C MET A 77 11.77 -3.92 7.43
N GLN A 78 12.08 -5.12 6.95
CA GLN A 78 13.17 -5.30 6.00
C GLN A 78 12.70 -4.81 4.62
N ALA A 79 13.49 -3.93 4.02
CA ALA A 79 13.27 -3.54 2.65
C ALA A 79 13.41 -4.77 1.75
N ARG A 80 12.52 -4.92 0.77
CA ARG A 80 12.69 -5.93 -0.26
C ARG A 80 13.81 -5.47 -1.19
N GLU A 81 14.94 -6.17 -1.16
CA GLU A 81 16.10 -5.86 -2.03
C GLU A 81 16.04 -6.61 -3.37
N ARG A 82 15.04 -7.47 -3.55
CA ARG A 82 14.91 -8.31 -4.73
C ARG A 82 14.65 -7.48 -5.98
N ARG A 83 15.56 -7.57 -6.95
CA ARG A 83 15.45 -7.03 -8.31
C ARG A 83 15.71 -8.14 -9.31
N LEU A 84 15.09 -8.10 -10.49
CA LEU A 84 15.38 -9.04 -11.57
C LEU A 84 16.88 -9.00 -11.89
N SER A 85 17.52 -10.18 -11.96
CA SER A 85 18.87 -10.28 -12.48
C SER A 85 18.86 -10.18 -14.01
N TYR A 86 20.02 -9.95 -14.62
CA TYR A 86 20.13 -9.94 -16.09
C TYR A 86 19.69 -11.26 -16.73
N ASP A 87 20.03 -12.40 -16.11
CA ASP A 87 19.62 -13.73 -16.58
C ASP A 87 18.09 -13.90 -16.51
N GLU A 88 17.47 -13.45 -15.43
CA GLU A 88 16.02 -13.50 -15.27
C GLU A 88 15.30 -12.55 -16.22
N MET A 89 15.90 -11.41 -16.54
CA MET A 89 15.39 -10.50 -17.54
C MET A 89 15.39 -11.14 -18.93
N GLY A 90 16.45 -11.87 -19.29
CA GLY A 90 16.51 -12.65 -20.52
C GLY A 90 15.40 -13.69 -20.59
N ARG A 91 15.25 -14.51 -19.54
CA ARG A 91 14.16 -15.51 -19.45
C ARG A 91 12.77 -14.87 -19.47
N PHE A 92 12.60 -13.73 -18.83
CA PHE A 92 11.33 -12.99 -18.83
C PHE A 92 10.97 -12.49 -20.23
N LEU A 93 11.91 -11.88 -20.94
CA LEU A 93 11.69 -11.41 -22.31
C LEU A 93 11.40 -12.57 -23.27
N GLU A 94 12.05 -13.72 -23.11
CA GLU A 94 11.77 -14.92 -23.92
C GLU A 94 10.32 -15.40 -23.75
N VAL A 95 9.82 -15.40 -22.51
CA VAL A 95 8.41 -15.75 -22.24
C VAL A 95 7.47 -14.72 -22.86
N LEU A 96 7.76 -13.42 -22.72
CA LEU A 96 6.94 -12.36 -23.33
C LEU A 96 6.90 -12.43 -24.86
N CYS A 97 7.98 -12.83 -25.51
CA CYS A 97 8.01 -13.03 -26.97
C CYS A 97 7.06 -14.15 -27.43
N ARG A 98 6.77 -15.12 -26.57
CA ARG A 98 5.88 -16.26 -26.84
C ARG A 98 4.46 -16.06 -26.30
N GLU A 99 4.21 -14.94 -25.61
CA GLU A 99 2.90 -14.62 -25.05
C GLU A 99 1.88 -14.43 -26.18
N THR A 100 0.76 -15.15 -26.10
CA THR A 100 -0.28 -15.14 -27.12
C THR A 100 -1.23 -13.97 -26.98
N THR A 101 -1.25 -13.32 -25.81
CA THR A 101 -2.06 -12.13 -25.53
C THR A 101 -1.24 -10.85 -25.74
N PRO A 102 -1.41 -10.12 -26.86
CA PRO A 102 -0.59 -8.94 -27.16
C PRO A 102 -0.66 -7.88 -26.07
N LEU A 103 -1.84 -7.70 -25.45
CA LEU A 103 -2.03 -6.72 -24.39
C LEU A 103 -1.16 -7.00 -23.15
N ILE A 104 -1.00 -8.27 -22.74
CA ILE A 104 -0.16 -8.64 -21.60
C ILE A 104 1.31 -8.37 -21.93
N ARG A 105 1.73 -8.76 -23.14
CA ARG A 105 3.07 -8.52 -23.64
C ARG A 105 3.39 -7.02 -23.68
N ASP A 106 2.53 -6.23 -24.32
CA ASP A 106 2.77 -4.81 -24.55
C ASP A 106 2.73 -4.04 -23.22
N PHE A 107 1.81 -4.38 -22.30
CA PHE A 107 1.81 -3.87 -20.93
C PHE A 107 3.13 -4.15 -20.20
N ALA A 108 3.60 -5.39 -20.23
CA ALA A 108 4.82 -5.79 -19.54
C ALA A 108 6.06 -5.08 -20.11
N LEU A 109 6.15 -4.96 -21.44
CA LEU A 109 7.23 -4.25 -22.12
C LEU A 109 7.19 -2.75 -21.83
N LEU A 110 6.01 -2.12 -21.87
CA LEU A 110 5.85 -0.70 -21.53
C LEU A 110 6.29 -0.44 -20.09
N ALA A 111 5.83 -1.25 -19.13
CA ALA A 111 6.22 -1.13 -17.73
C ALA A 111 7.74 -1.32 -17.55
N LEU A 112 8.34 -2.28 -18.25
CA LEU A 112 9.76 -2.56 -18.18
C LEU A 112 10.62 -1.42 -18.77
N TYR A 113 10.28 -0.94 -19.96
CA TYR A 113 11.12 0.05 -20.68
C TYR A 113 10.94 1.48 -20.18
N THR A 114 9.77 1.82 -19.64
CA THR A 114 9.49 3.17 -19.11
C THR A 114 9.75 3.28 -17.61
N ALA A 115 9.86 2.15 -16.91
CA ALA A 115 9.86 2.07 -15.45
C ALA A 115 8.65 2.78 -14.79
N ALA A 116 7.55 2.97 -15.54
CA ALA A 116 6.35 3.58 -15.02
C ALA A 116 5.65 2.68 -14.01
N ARG A 117 4.91 3.29 -13.07
CA ARG A 117 4.09 2.53 -12.12
C ARG A 117 3.02 1.76 -12.87
N LYS A 118 2.70 0.54 -12.41
CA LYS A 118 1.64 -0.30 -12.97
C LYS A 118 0.33 0.47 -13.22
N SER A 119 -0.12 1.26 -12.25
CA SER A 119 -1.34 2.07 -12.38
C SER A 119 -1.25 3.03 -13.56
N ASN A 120 -0.13 3.72 -13.72
CA ASN A 120 0.06 4.68 -14.81
C ASN A 120 0.00 4.00 -16.19
N VAL A 121 0.57 2.80 -16.32
CA VAL A 121 0.51 2.04 -17.58
C VAL A 121 -0.92 1.57 -17.86
N LEU A 122 -1.67 1.16 -16.83
CA LEU A 122 -3.06 0.74 -16.97
C LEU A 122 -4.02 1.89 -17.26
N GLU A 123 -3.72 3.09 -16.76
CA GLU A 123 -4.50 4.32 -16.95
C GLU A 123 -4.00 5.13 -18.16
N MET A 124 -3.08 4.58 -18.95
CA MET A 124 -2.50 5.28 -20.10
C MET A 124 -3.54 5.50 -21.19
N GLU A 125 -3.67 6.74 -21.66
CA GLU A 125 -4.52 7.10 -22.79
C GLU A 125 -3.70 7.54 -24.00
N TRP A 126 -4.24 7.37 -25.21
CA TRP A 126 -3.55 7.78 -26.44
C TRP A 126 -3.24 9.29 -26.47
N ASP A 127 -4.12 10.11 -25.89
CA ASP A 127 -3.93 11.56 -25.79
C ASP A 127 -2.75 11.97 -24.89
N ASN A 128 -2.19 11.02 -24.13
CA ASN A 128 -0.99 11.24 -23.33
C ASN A 128 0.32 11.06 -24.13
N ILE A 129 0.24 10.58 -25.38
CA ILE A 129 1.40 10.20 -26.18
C ILE A 129 1.62 11.20 -27.31
N ASP A 130 2.75 11.89 -27.27
CA ASP A 130 3.29 12.62 -28.40
C ASP A 130 4.19 11.67 -29.21
N PHE A 131 3.66 11.14 -30.31
CA PHE A 131 4.37 10.20 -31.17
C PHE A 131 5.49 10.85 -32.00
N GLU A 132 5.39 12.14 -32.32
CA GLU A 132 6.43 12.86 -33.05
C GLU A 132 7.66 13.04 -32.17
N ARG A 133 7.44 13.45 -30.91
CA ARG A 133 8.51 13.63 -29.93
C ARG A 133 8.90 12.34 -29.22
N LYS A 134 8.09 11.28 -29.35
CA LYS A 134 8.23 10.00 -28.65
C LYS A 134 8.20 10.18 -27.12
N ILE A 135 7.30 11.04 -26.65
CA ILE A 135 7.14 11.36 -25.24
C ILE A 135 5.79 10.85 -24.76
N TRP A 136 5.81 10.15 -23.63
CA TRP A 136 4.60 9.83 -22.88
C TRP A 136 4.48 10.78 -21.66
N HIS A 137 3.42 11.58 -21.65
CA HIS A 137 3.09 12.48 -20.55
C HIS A 137 2.20 11.78 -19.52
N ILE A 138 2.73 11.54 -18.33
CA ILE A 138 1.94 10.96 -17.23
C ILE A 138 1.19 12.09 -16.52
N PRO A 139 -0.16 12.09 -16.51
CA PRO A 139 -0.94 13.09 -15.80
C PRO A 139 -0.65 13.10 -14.29
N LYS A 140 -0.75 14.27 -13.67
CA LYS A 140 -0.73 14.38 -12.21
C LYS A 140 -2.16 14.18 -11.71
N ASN A 141 -2.40 13.05 -11.05
CA ASN A 141 -3.60 12.85 -10.24
C ASN A 141 -3.52 13.64 -8.93
#